data_AF-A0AA49JBS4-F1
#
_entry.id   AF-A0AA49JBS4-F1
#
_cell.length_a   1.000
_cell.length_b   1.000
_cell.length_c   1.000
_cell.angle_alpha   90.00
_cell.angle_beta   90.00
_cell.angle_gamma   90.00
#
_symmetry.space_group_name_H-M   'P 1'
#
loop_
_entity.id
_entity.type
_entity.pdbx_description
1 polymer ?
#
loop_
_entity_poly.entity_id
_entity_poly.type
_entity_poly.pdbx_seq_one_letter_code
_entity_poly.pdbx_strand_id
1 'polypeptide(L)'
;MDIDHSFLNFEKSIKKDHLEQVILFQFENFELATQESVDNLKKEYQDAKKQFELVGNKITDVDENNYHKITDEEWERIDEVSQYYQDMDFSREYLESLLEMRIMYLFKNIEVIMKRLIKIAYSDVNTKDFYNWEAMKSFFKSKSINITTLEGYNDCVDCQKLNNSIKHSDTYSDTIYKIPEMSDHEELLHSKLENFYSRVKPKIELFAKELKEAIKNDLYSFSDERVAKIAQEFKDRMDSSTLKKLIHKLE
;
A
#
# COMPACT_ATOMS: atom_id res chain seq x y z
N MET A 1 39.43 15.91 22.61
CA MET A 1 38.96 15.46 21.29
C MET A 1 37.85 16.40 20.91
N ASP A 2 38.22 17.44 20.17
CA ASP A 2 37.25 18.38 19.61
C ASP A 2 36.53 17.64 18.48
N ILE A 3 35.21 17.67 18.52
CA ILE A 3 34.39 17.10 17.46
C ILE A 3 34.46 18.11 16.31
N ASP A 4 34.91 17.66 15.14
CA ASP A 4 34.97 18.51 13.96
C ASP A 4 33.53 18.86 13.52
N HIS A 5 33.12 20.11 13.75
CA HIS A 5 31.79 20.59 13.35
C HIS A 5 31.54 20.48 11.84
N SER A 6 32.59 20.46 11.02
CA SER A 6 32.45 20.23 9.58
C SER A 6 31.98 18.80 9.28
N PHE A 7 32.47 17.82 10.05
CA PHE A 7 32.07 16.42 9.95
C PHE A 7 30.62 16.20 10.39
N LEU A 8 30.18 16.82 11.49
CA LEU A 8 28.78 16.75 11.95
C LEU A 8 27.79 17.33 10.92
N ASN A 9 28.14 18.47 10.31
CA ASN A 9 27.31 19.08 9.27
C ASN A 9 27.24 18.21 8.01
N PHE A 10 28.35 17.55 7.67
CA PHE A 10 28.40 16.59 6.57
C PHE A 10 27.52 15.36 6.82
N GLU A 11 27.61 14.73 7.99
CA GLU A 11 26.74 13.60 8.36
C GLU A 11 25.25 13.98 8.34
N LYS A 12 24.92 15.19 8.84
CA LYS A 12 23.57 15.74 8.79
C LYS A 12 23.07 15.89 7.35
N SER A 13 23.92 16.39 6.46
CA SER A 13 23.61 16.52 5.03
C SER A 13 23.33 15.16 4.39
N ILE A 14 24.23 14.19 4.58
CA ILE A 14 24.08 12.83 4.04
C ILE A 14 22.77 12.20 4.50
N LYS A 15 22.46 12.32 5.80
CA LYS A 15 21.24 11.73 6.37
C LYS A 15 19.98 12.35 5.77
N LYS A 16 19.98 13.67 5.56
CA LYS A 16 18.89 14.37 4.89
C LYS A 16 18.74 13.90 3.44
N ASP A 17 19.84 13.80 2.70
CA ASP A 17 19.84 13.32 1.32
C ASP A 17 19.33 11.88 1.23
N HIS A 18 19.75 11.00 2.14
CA HIS A 18 19.26 9.63 2.22
C HIS A 18 17.75 9.56 2.47
N LEU A 19 17.19 10.41 3.35
CA LEU A 19 15.75 10.48 3.57
C LEU A 19 14.99 10.90 2.31
N GLU A 20 15.54 11.82 1.52
CA GLU A 20 14.92 12.24 0.25
C GLU A 20 14.85 11.11 -0.78
N GLN A 21 15.89 10.26 -0.84
CA GLN A 21 15.98 9.18 -1.83
C GLN A 21 15.04 7.99 -1.55
N VAL A 22 14.50 7.85 -0.33
CA VAL A 22 13.70 6.66 0.03
C VAL A 22 12.42 6.53 -0.82
N ILE A 23 11.78 7.64 -1.18
CA ILE A 23 10.43 7.62 -1.80
C ILE A 23 10.49 7.56 -3.33
N LEU A 24 11.57 8.06 -3.93
CA LEU A 24 11.66 8.34 -5.38
C LEU A 24 11.50 7.11 -6.30
N PHE A 25 11.71 5.89 -5.82
CA PHE A 25 11.83 4.70 -6.69
C PHE A 25 10.99 3.49 -6.29
N GLN A 26 10.15 3.58 -5.27
CA GLN A 26 9.59 2.36 -4.68
C GLN A 26 8.20 1.99 -5.24
N PHE A 27 7.33 2.93 -5.61
CA PHE A 27 5.93 2.60 -5.89
C PHE A 27 5.62 2.11 -7.32
N GLU A 28 6.48 2.37 -8.31
CA GLU A 28 6.15 2.12 -9.72
C GLU A 28 6.62 0.76 -10.26
N ASN A 29 7.66 0.15 -9.66
CA ASN A 29 8.34 -1.01 -10.28
C ASN A 29 7.41 -2.20 -10.55
N PHE A 30 6.55 -2.56 -9.58
CA PHE A 30 5.67 -3.72 -9.74
C PHE A 30 4.48 -3.43 -10.64
N GLU A 31 3.96 -2.20 -10.60
CA GLU A 31 2.88 -1.78 -11.50
C GLU A 31 3.35 -1.81 -12.94
N LEU A 32 4.49 -1.19 -13.25
CA LEU A 32 5.05 -1.21 -14.60
C LEU A 32 5.32 -2.64 -15.09
N ALA A 33 5.75 -3.54 -14.19
CA ALA A 33 5.98 -4.94 -14.52
C ALA A 33 4.71 -5.77 -14.73
N THR A 34 3.56 -5.31 -14.24
CA THR A 34 2.30 -6.08 -14.30
C THR A 34 1.23 -5.44 -15.19
N GLN A 35 1.39 -4.17 -15.57
CA GLN A 35 0.37 -3.41 -16.28
C GLN A 35 0.01 -4.02 -17.65
N GLU A 36 1.01 -4.44 -18.42
CA GLU A 36 0.76 -5.10 -19.72
C GLU A 36 -0.07 -6.39 -19.55
N SER A 37 0.25 -7.21 -18.55
CA SER A 37 -0.52 -8.42 -18.25
C SER A 37 -1.95 -8.10 -17.82
N VAL A 38 -2.14 -7.06 -16.99
CA VAL A 38 -3.48 -6.59 -16.60
C VAL A 38 -4.28 -6.16 -17.84
N ASP A 39 -3.68 -5.37 -18.72
CA ASP A 39 -4.36 -4.85 -19.91
C ASP A 39 -4.70 -5.98 -20.90
N ASN A 40 -3.79 -6.95 -21.06
CA ASN A 40 -4.03 -8.12 -21.90
C ASN A 40 -5.16 -9.00 -21.35
N LEU A 41 -5.15 -9.33 -20.06
CA LEU A 41 -6.20 -10.14 -19.43
C LEU A 41 -7.58 -9.46 -19.51
N LYS A 42 -7.63 -8.14 -19.33
CA LYS A 42 -8.87 -7.37 -19.53
C LYS A 42 -9.36 -7.48 -20.96
N LYS A 43 -8.47 -7.32 -21.93
CA LYS A 43 -8.82 -7.42 -23.34
C LYS A 43 -9.35 -8.82 -23.67
N GLU A 44 -8.64 -9.87 -23.25
CA GLU A 44 -9.07 -11.26 -23.42
C GLU A 44 -10.46 -11.51 -22.81
N TYR A 45 -10.68 -11.04 -21.58
CA TYR A 45 -12.00 -11.14 -20.93
C TYR A 45 -13.10 -10.43 -21.74
N GLN A 46 -12.86 -9.21 -22.20
CA GLN A 46 -13.85 -8.45 -22.97
C GLN A 46 -14.11 -9.06 -24.36
N ASP A 47 -13.07 -9.56 -25.02
CA ASP A 47 -13.17 -10.22 -26.32
C ASP A 47 -13.96 -11.54 -26.18
N ALA A 48 -13.65 -12.37 -25.17
CA ALA A 48 -14.39 -13.60 -24.88
C ALA A 48 -15.86 -13.32 -24.51
N LYS A 49 -16.11 -12.30 -23.66
CA LYS A 49 -17.47 -11.86 -23.31
C LYS A 49 -18.28 -11.46 -24.53
N LYS A 50 -17.68 -10.69 -25.44
CA LYS A 50 -18.35 -10.27 -26.67
C LYS A 50 -18.69 -11.47 -27.55
N GLN A 51 -17.80 -12.45 -27.68
CA GLN A 51 -18.09 -13.66 -28.47
C GLN A 51 -19.16 -14.52 -27.81
N PHE A 52 -19.09 -14.72 -26.49
CA PHE A 52 -20.11 -15.40 -25.71
C PHE A 52 -21.51 -14.81 -25.97
N GLU A 53 -21.65 -13.49 -25.89
CA GLU A 53 -22.93 -12.81 -26.18
C GLU A 53 -23.35 -12.96 -27.65
N LEU A 54 -22.41 -12.86 -28.60
CA LEU A 54 -22.70 -12.97 -30.04
C LEU A 54 -23.15 -14.37 -30.46
N VAL A 55 -22.52 -15.42 -29.94
CA VAL A 55 -22.86 -16.81 -30.26
C VAL A 55 -24.06 -17.28 -29.43
N GLY A 56 -24.11 -16.94 -28.14
CA GLY A 56 -25.20 -17.31 -27.23
C GLY A 56 -26.56 -16.79 -27.70
N ASN A 57 -26.63 -15.57 -28.25
CA ASN A 57 -27.87 -15.03 -28.81
C ASN A 57 -28.37 -15.76 -30.06
N LYS A 58 -27.58 -16.68 -30.64
CA LYS A 58 -27.95 -17.50 -31.81
C LYS A 58 -28.33 -18.93 -31.43
N ILE A 59 -28.27 -19.28 -30.15
CA ILE A 59 -28.67 -20.59 -29.63
C ILE A 59 -30.17 -20.52 -29.33
N THR A 60 -30.92 -21.54 -29.77
CA THR A 60 -32.33 -21.69 -29.43
C THR A 60 -32.46 -22.12 -27.97
N ASP A 61 -33.51 -21.68 -27.26
CA ASP A 61 -33.75 -22.13 -25.89
C ASP A 61 -33.92 -23.65 -25.88
N VAL A 62 -32.95 -24.36 -25.31
CA VAL A 62 -32.98 -25.82 -25.16
C VAL A 62 -33.69 -26.17 -23.85
N ASP A 63 -34.75 -26.98 -23.94
CA ASP A 63 -35.48 -27.55 -22.81
C ASP A 63 -35.64 -29.07 -22.96
N GLU A 64 -36.21 -29.72 -21.94
CA GLU A 64 -36.45 -31.17 -21.94
C GLU A 64 -37.34 -31.66 -23.10
N ASN A 65 -38.15 -30.76 -23.68
CA ASN A 65 -39.11 -31.07 -24.75
C ASN A 65 -38.55 -30.86 -26.16
N ASN A 66 -37.40 -30.20 -26.32
CA ASN A 66 -36.82 -29.91 -27.63
C ASN A 66 -35.35 -30.34 -27.77
N TYR A 67 -34.71 -30.86 -26.72
CA TYR A 67 -33.34 -31.37 -26.76
C TYR A 67 -33.06 -32.38 -27.89
N HIS A 68 -34.04 -33.23 -28.21
CA HIS A 68 -33.94 -34.21 -29.29
C HIS A 68 -34.03 -33.58 -30.71
N LYS A 69 -34.21 -32.26 -30.81
CA LYS A 69 -34.29 -31.51 -32.06
C LYS A 69 -33.07 -30.62 -32.30
N ILE A 70 -32.09 -30.64 -31.40
CA ILE A 70 -30.83 -29.91 -31.54
C ILE A 70 -30.09 -30.46 -32.76
N THR A 71 -29.76 -29.58 -33.67
CA THR A 71 -28.97 -29.89 -34.86
C THR A 71 -27.47 -29.95 -34.55
N ASP A 72 -26.68 -30.61 -35.40
CA ASP A 72 -25.21 -30.64 -35.24
C ASP A 72 -24.62 -29.20 -35.21
N GLU A 73 -25.17 -28.28 -36.00
CA GLU A 73 -24.76 -26.86 -36.01
C GLU A 73 -25.09 -26.14 -34.69
N GLU A 74 -26.19 -26.50 -34.03
CA GLU A 74 -26.51 -25.96 -32.70
C GLU A 74 -25.60 -26.55 -31.62
N TRP A 75 -25.20 -27.83 -31.73
CA TRP A 75 -24.20 -28.42 -30.85
C TRP A 75 -22.84 -27.72 -30.97
N GLU A 76 -22.38 -27.44 -32.19
CA GLU A 76 -21.14 -26.69 -32.43
C GLU A 76 -21.20 -25.30 -31.76
N ARG A 77 -22.34 -24.60 -31.84
CA ARG A 77 -22.52 -23.30 -31.17
C ARG A 77 -22.54 -23.40 -29.64
N ILE A 78 -23.15 -24.46 -29.09
CA ILE A 78 -23.14 -24.71 -27.64
C ILE A 78 -21.70 -24.94 -27.17
N ASP A 79 -20.93 -25.73 -27.90
CA ASP A 79 -19.52 -25.97 -27.60
C ASP A 79 -18.69 -24.66 -27.68
N GLU A 80 -18.91 -23.84 -28.71
CA GLU A 80 -18.29 -22.51 -28.82
C GLU A 80 -18.63 -21.60 -27.63
N VAL A 81 -19.90 -21.53 -27.23
CA VAL A 81 -20.33 -20.74 -26.07
C VAL A 81 -19.68 -21.26 -24.78
N SER A 82 -19.60 -22.57 -24.60
CA SER A 82 -18.91 -23.17 -23.47
C SER A 82 -17.43 -22.80 -23.46
N GLN A 83 -16.76 -22.77 -24.63
CA GLN A 83 -15.38 -22.35 -24.73
C GLN A 83 -15.20 -20.87 -24.35
N TYR A 84 -16.01 -19.97 -24.91
CA TYR A 84 -15.92 -18.54 -24.56
C TYR A 84 -16.23 -18.28 -23.08
N TYR A 85 -17.15 -19.03 -22.49
CA TYR A 85 -17.42 -18.96 -21.05
C TYR A 85 -16.19 -19.37 -20.23
N GLN A 86 -15.50 -20.44 -20.61
CA GLN A 86 -14.26 -20.87 -19.94
C GLN A 86 -13.16 -19.81 -20.09
N ASP A 87 -12.98 -19.25 -21.29
CA ASP A 87 -12.00 -18.19 -21.53
C ASP A 87 -12.29 -16.96 -20.66
N MET A 88 -13.56 -16.53 -20.56
CA MET A 88 -13.97 -15.46 -19.64
C MET A 88 -13.61 -15.77 -18.19
N ASP A 89 -13.89 -17.00 -17.75
CA ASP A 89 -13.66 -17.44 -16.37
C ASP A 89 -12.16 -17.40 -16.03
N PHE A 90 -11.32 -17.98 -16.90
CA PHE A 90 -9.86 -17.97 -16.73
C PHE A 90 -9.28 -16.55 -16.74
N SER A 91 -9.64 -15.73 -17.73
CA SER A 91 -9.13 -14.34 -17.79
C SER A 91 -9.57 -13.54 -16.56
N ARG A 92 -10.79 -13.78 -16.06
CA ARG A 92 -11.28 -13.16 -14.82
C ARG A 92 -10.47 -13.60 -13.61
N GLU A 93 -10.30 -14.90 -13.38
CA GLU A 93 -9.56 -15.43 -12.23
C GLU A 93 -8.10 -14.95 -12.20
N TYR A 94 -7.44 -14.93 -13.36
CA TYR A 94 -6.08 -14.40 -13.48
C TYR A 94 -6.00 -12.89 -13.27
N LEU A 95 -6.99 -12.13 -13.76
CA LEU A 95 -7.05 -10.70 -13.54
C LEU A 95 -7.23 -10.38 -12.04
N GLU A 96 -8.14 -11.09 -11.37
CA GLU A 96 -8.38 -10.96 -9.93
C GLU A 96 -7.11 -11.26 -9.14
N SER A 97 -6.47 -12.39 -9.41
CA SER A 97 -5.20 -12.79 -8.78
C SER A 97 -4.11 -11.73 -8.96
N LEU A 98 -3.97 -11.16 -10.16
CA LEU A 98 -2.95 -10.16 -10.44
C LEU A 98 -3.22 -8.83 -9.71
N LEU A 99 -4.48 -8.42 -9.61
CA LEU A 99 -4.88 -7.23 -8.85
C LEU A 99 -4.69 -7.42 -7.34
N GLU A 100 -4.99 -8.60 -6.80
CA GLU A 100 -4.68 -8.95 -5.42
C GLU A 100 -3.18 -8.85 -5.14
N MET A 101 -2.33 -9.38 -6.03
CA MET A 101 -0.88 -9.25 -5.91
C MET A 101 -0.43 -7.79 -5.91
N ARG A 102 -1.03 -6.92 -6.73
CA ARG A 102 -0.74 -5.47 -6.74
C ARG A 102 -1.05 -4.82 -5.40
N ILE A 103 -2.18 -5.17 -4.78
CA ILE A 103 -2.59 -4.66 -3.46
C ILE A 103 -1.64 -5.17 -2.36
N MET A 104 -1.32 -6.46 -2.36
CA MET A 104 -0.37 -7.06 -1.41
C MET A 104 1.03 -6.42 -1.53
N TYR A 105 1.50 -6.20 -2.77
CA TYR A 105 2.76 -5.53 -3.02
C TYR A 105 2.74 -4.09 -2.51
N LEU A 106 1.67 -3.34 -2.77
CA LEU A 106 1.53 -1.95 -2.32
C LEU A 106 1.63 -1.84 -0.79
N PHE A 107 0.92 -2.72 -0.06
CA PHE A 107 1.04 -2.76 1.40
C PHE A 107 2.45 -3.15 1.85
N LYS A 108 3.08 -4.12 1.17
CA LYS A 108 4.45 -4.51 1.49
C LYS A 108 5.43 -3.37 1.27
N ASN A 109 5.20 -2.57 0.24
CA ASN A 109 6.03 -1.44 -0.12
C ASN A 109 6.04 -0.38 0.98
N ILE A 110 4.86 0.02 1.47
CA ILE A 110 4.78 1.01 2.54
C ILE A 110 5.45 0.52 3.83
N GLU A 111 5.34 -0.77 4.19
CA GLU A 111 6.11 -1.33 5.32
C GLU A 111 7.62 -1.16 5.14
N VAL A 112 8.13 -1.44 3.93
CA VAL A 112 9.56 -1.33 3.61
C VAL A 112 10.01 0.13 3.69
N ILE A 113 9.23 1.06 3.14
CA ILE A 113 9.49 2.50 3.20
C ILE A 113 9.55 2.97 4.65
N MET A 114 8.54 2.65 5.46
CA MET A 114 8.50 3.06 6.87
C MET A 114 9.72 2.53 7.64
N LYS A 115 10.06 1.24 7.47
CA LYS A 115 11.25 0.65 8.11
C LYS A 115 12.55 1.31 7.67
N ARG A 116 12.68 1.64 6.38
CA ARG A 116 13.85 2.35 5.83
C ARG A 116 13.96 3.76 6.40
N LEU A 117 12.87 4.53 6.41
CA LEU A 117 12.83 5.85 7.02
C LEU A 117 13.26 5.81 8.49
N ILE A 118 12.74 4.85 9.26
CA ILE A 118 13.12 4.68 10.67
C ILE A 118 14.60 4.32 10.81
N LYS A 119 15.10 3.37 10.03
CA LYS A 119 16.51 2.94 10.10
C LYS A 119 17.47 4.08 9.75
N ILE A 120 17.11 4.92 8.78
CA ILE A 120 17.89 6.10 8.43
C ILE A 120 17.80 7.13 9.55
N ALA A 121 16.60 7.44 10.04
CA ALA A 121 16.37 8.49 11.02
C ALA A 121 16.87 8.15 12.44
N TYR A 122 16.78 6.89 12.84
CA TYR A 122 17.01 6.41 14.20
C TYR A 122 17.80 5.10 14.15
N SER A 123 19.11 5.20 13.95
CA SER A 123 20.03 4.08 13.69
C SER A 123 20.00 2.97 14.74
N ASP A 124 19.69 3.31 15.99
CA ASP A 124 19.75 2.38 17.14
C ASP A 124 18.43 1.62 17.35
N VAL A 125 17.44 1.83 16.49
CA VAL A 125 16.11 1.22 16.62
C VAL A 125 16.08 -0.14 15.94
N ASN A 126 15.73 -1.18 16.71
CA ASN A 126 15.43 -2.49 16.15
C ASN A 126 14.06 -2.48 15.46
N THR A 127 14.05 -2.66 14.14
CA THR A 127 12.84 -2.62 13.30
C THR A 127 12.19 -4.00 13.10
N LYS A 128 12.69 -5.06 13.75
CA LYS A 128 12.18 -6.42 13.62
C LYS A 128 10.69 -6.52 13.92
N ASP A 129 10.21 -5.84 14.97
CA ASP A 129 8.81 -5.93 15.41
C ASP A 129 7.85 -5.03 14.62
N PHE A 130 8.36 -4.21 13.69
CA PHE A 130 7.54 -3.30 12.88
C PHE A 130 6.81 -3.96 11.72
N TYR A 131 6.72 -5.31 11.71
CA TYR A 131 5.63 -5.98 10.97
C TYR A 131 4.28 -5.77 11.67
N ASN A 132 4.28 -5.45 12.97
CA ASN A 132 3.09 -5.07 13.72
C ASN A 132 2.84 -3.55 13.58
N TRP A 133 1.71 -3.19 12.99
CA TRP A 133 1.31 -1.79 12.76
C TRP A 133 1.18 -0.98 14.05
N GLU A 134 0.69 -1.58 15.14
CA GLU A 134 0.56 -0.90 16.44
C GLU A 134 1.92 -0.65 17.09
N ALA A 135 2.89 -1.54 16.89
CA ALA A 135 4.27 -1.32 17.32
C ALA A 135 4.88 -0.11 16.59
N MET A 136 4.63 -0.02 15.28
CA MET A 136 5.10 1.09 14.44
C MET A 136 4.44 2.43 14.82
N LYS A 137 3.13 2.42 15.07
CA LYS A 137 2.40 3.58 15.59
C LYS A 137 2.91 4.03 16.96
N SER A 138 3.14 3.09 17.87
CA SER A 138 3.68 3.36 19.21
C SER A 138 5.08 3.96 19.13
N PHE A 139 5.92 3.45 18.21
CA PHE A 139 7.23 3.99 17.94
C PHE A 139 7.16 5.47 17.52
N PHE A 140 6.36 5.81 16.50
CA PHE A 140 6.27 7.20 16.05
C PHE A 140 5.69 8.13 17.11
N LYS A 141 4.72 7.65 17.91
CA LYS A 141 4.21 8.41 19.06
C LYS A 141 5.31 8.72 20.07
N SER A 142 6.26 7.81 20.30
CA SER A 142 7.41 8.07 21.19
C SER A 142 8.36 9.16 20.65
N LYS A 143 8.31 9.43 19.34
CA LYS A 143 9.02 10.52 18.66
C LYS A 143 8.16 11.77 18.50
N SER A 144 7.03 11.85 19.20
CA SER A 144 6.04 12.93 19.06
C SER A 144 5.49 13.10 17.64
N ILE A 145 5.58 12.06 16.81
CA ILE A 145 5.01 12.03 15.46
C ILE A 145 3.67 11.30 15.52
N ASN A 146 2.58 12.02 15.26
CA ASN A 146 1.25 11.41 15.19
C ASN A 146 0.93 10.95 13.76
N ILE A 147 1.28 9.71 13.42
CA ILE A 147 1.04 9.20 12.06
C ILE A 147 -0.45 9.10 11.69
N THR A 148 -1.35 9.06 12.69
CA THR A 148 -2.80 8.91 12.44
C THR A 148 -3.45 10.17 11.87
N THR A 149 -2.75 11.30 11.96
CA THR A 149 -3.22 12.59 11.43
C THR A 149 -2.59 12.94 10.09
N LEU A 150 -1.68 12.11 9.58
CA LEU A 150 -1.05 12.32 8.27
C LEU A 150 -2.04 11.97 7.16
N GLU A 151 -2.01 12.74 6.06
CA GLU A 151 -2.84 12.46 4.90
C GLU A 151 -2.50 11.06 4.34
N GLY A 152 -3.53 10.30 3.94
CA GLY A 152 -3.40 8.94 3.43
C GLY A 152 -3.25 7.84 4.49
N TYR A 153 -3.24 8.18 5.79
CA TYR A 153 -3.16 7.17 6.86
C TYR A 153 -4.31 6.16 6.81
N ASN A 154 -5.55 6.63 6.61
CA ASN A 154 -6.71 5.74 6.55
C ASN A 154 -6.64 4.82 5.32
N ASP A 155 -6.10 5.29 4.20
CA ASP A 155 -5.89 4.46 3.00
C ASP A 155 -4.84 3.37 3.24
N CYS A 156 -3.77 3.67 4.00
CA CYS A 156 -2.83 2.63 4.49
C CYS A 156 -3.54 1.57 5.35
N VAL A 157 -4.44 2.00 6.23
CA VAL A 157 -5.21 1.10 7.11
C VAL A 157 -6.18 0.23 6.30
N ASP A 158 -6.85 0.78 5.30
CA ASP A 158 -7.75 0.01 4.44
C ASP A 158 -6.96 -0.98 3.56
N CYS A 159 -5.80 -0.56 3.03
CA CYS A 159 -4.89 -1.45 2.32
C CYS A 159 -4.38 -2.59 3.21
N GLN A 160 -4.07 -2.31 4.49
CA GLN A 160 -3.72 -3.34 5.46
C GLN A 160 -4.85 -4.36 5.65
N LYS A 161 -6.08 -3.87 5.88
CA LYS A 161 -7.25 -4.75 6.08
C LYS A 161 -7.47 -5.64 4.87
N LEU A 162 -7.49 -5.07 3.67
CA LEU A 162 -7.71 -5.83 2.44
C LEU A 162 -6.59 -6.83 2.17
N ASN A 163 -5.32 -6.43 2.32
CA ASN A 163 -4.17 -7.35 2.24
C ASN A 163 -4.30 -8.53 3.21
N ASN A 164 -4.76 -8.28 4.44
CA ASN A 164 -4.95 -9.35 5.42
C ASN A 164 -6.12 -10.28 5.06
N SER A 165 -7.19 -9.75 4.44
CA SER A 165 -8.27 -10.59 3.91
C SER A 165 -7.75 -11.47 2.79
N ILE A 166 -7.10 -10.90 1.77
CA ILE A 166 -6.53 -11.64 0.62
C ILE A 166 -5.62 -12.79 1.10
N LYS A 167 -4.81 -12.58 2.15
CA LYS A 167 -3.89 -13.60 2.68
C LYS A 167 -4.54 -14.75 3.46
N HIS A 168 -5.68 -14.50 4.09
CA HIS A 168 -6.19 -15.37 5.15
C HIS A 168 -7.62 -15.84 4.95
N SER A 169 -8.33 -15.35 3.94
CA SER A 169 -9.74 -15.64 3.78
C SER A 169 -10.09 -16.13 2.39
N ASP A 170 -10.86 -17.22 2.34
CA ASP A 170 -11.70 -17.56 1.19
C ASP A 170 -12.96 -16.67 1.12
N THR A 171 -13.21 -15.83 2.16
CA THR A 171 -14.41 -14.97 2.30
C THR A 171 -14.13 -13.64 3.01
N TYR A 172 -14.57 -12.54 2.42
CA TYR A 172 -14.41 -11.19 2.99
C TYR A 172 -15.16 -11.02 4.32
N SER A 173 -14.49 -10.46 5.32
CA SER A 173 -15.07 -10.18 6.65
C SER A 173 -15.90 -8.89 6.69
N ASP A 174 -16.75 -8.72 7.72
CA ASP A 174 -17.50 -7.48 8.02
C ASP A 174 -16.65 -6.20 8.01
N THR A 175 -15.36 -6.34 8.33
CA THR A 175 -14.40 -5.23 8.29
C THR A 175 -14.06 -4.76 6.88
N ILE A 176 -14.16 -5.64 5.87
CA ILE A 176 -13.88 -5.32 4.47
C ILE A 176 -15.06 -4.60 3.83
N TYR A 177 -16.30 -4.94 4.18
CA TYR A 177 -17.50 -4.25 3.69
C TYR A 177 -17.58 -2.76 4.09
N LYS A 178 -16.70 -2.30 5.00
CA LYS A 178 -16.53 -0.88 5.34
C LYS A 178 -15.66 -0.12 4.34
N ILE A 179 -14.94 -0.82 3.48
CA ILE A 179 -14.17 -0.24 2.37
C ILE A 179 -15.19 0.10 1.26
N PRO A 180 -15.23 1.35 0.75
CA PRO A 180 -16.25 1.78 -0.19
C PRO A 180 -16.43 0.85 -1.40
N GLU A 181 -15.33 0.42 -2.02
CA GLU A 181 -15.34 -0.44 -3.20
C GLU A 181 -15.79 -1.88 -2.91
N MET A 182 -15.74 -2.29 -1.65
CA MET A 182 -16.12 -3.64 -1.23
C MET A 182 -17.51 -3.68 -0.61
N SER A 183 -18.22 -2.55 -0.55
CA SER A 183 -19.52 -2.44 0.13
C SER A 183 -20.70 -2.96 -0.70
N ASP A 184 -20.56 -2.97 -2.03
CA ASP A 184 -21.58 -3.47 -2.96
C ASP A 184 -21.34 -4.95 -3.30
N HIS A 185 -22.40 -5.73 -3.48
CA HIS A 185 -22.34 -7.12 -3.92
C HIS A 185 -22.49 -7.29 -5.44
N GLU A 186 -22.96 -6.27 -6.17
CA GLU A 186 -23.33 -6.39 -7.58
C GLU A 186 -22.15 -6.27 -8.57
N GLU A 187 -21.11 -5.52 -8.22
CA GLU A 187 -19.94 -5.35 -9.09
C GLU A 187 -19.01 -6.59 -9.11
N LEU A 188 -18.39 -6.84 -10.27
CA LEU A 188 -17.37 -7.88 -10.46
C LEU A 188 -16.15 -7.60 -9.56
N LEU A 189 -15.59 -8.66 -8.97
CA LEU A 189 -14.53 -8.54 -7.98
C LEU A 189 -13.28 -7.85 -8.55
N HIS A 190 -12.84 -8.19 -9.76
CA HIS A 190 -11.71 -7.49 -10.38
C HIS A 190 -11.93 -5.97 -10.51
N SER A 191 -13.14 -5.52 -10.85
CA SER A 191 -13.46 -4.08 -10.96
C SER A 191 -13.33 -3.38 -9.60
N LYS A 192 -13.80 -4.03 -8.53
CA LYS A 192 -13.67 -3.53 -7.15
C LYS A 192 -12.21 -3.42 -6.71
N LEU A 193 -11.41 -4.47 -6.98
CA LEU A 193 -9.99 -4.49 -6.63
C LEU A 193 -9.20 -3.42 -7.38
N GLU A 194 -9.51 -3.22 -8.66
CA GLU A 194 -8.91 -2.16 -9.47
C GLU A 194 -9.29 -0.76 -8.94
N ASN A 195 -10.57 -0.49 -8.74
CA ASN A 195 -11.05 0.79 -8.20
C ASN A 195 -10.41 1.11 -6.85
N PHE A 196 -10.34 0.10 -5.98
CA PHE A 196 -9.66 0.20 -4.70
C PHE A 196 -8.19 0.58 -4.87
N TYR A 197 -7.46 -0.15 -5.72
CA TYR A 197 -6.04 0.09 -5.97
C TYR A 197 -5.79 1.52 -6.49
N SER A 198 -6.58 1.96 -7.48
CA SER A 198 -6.49 3.30 -8.06
C SER A 198 -6.75 4.42 -7.05
N ARG A 199 -7.66 4.20 -6.07
CA ARG A 199 -7.88 5.16 -4.99
C ARG A 199 -6.72 5.18 -4.00
N VAL A 200 -6.32 4.02 -3.49
CA VAL A 200 -5.40 3.97 -2.32
C VAL A 200 -3.96 4.25 -2.70
N LYS A 201 -3.50 3.85 -3.89
CA LYS A 201 -2.10 4.02 -4.32
C LYS A 201 -1.59 5.46 -4.17
N PRO A 202 -2.21 6.48 -4.82
CA PRO A 202 -1.73 7.85 -4.71
C PRO A 202 -1.79 8.40 -3.28
N LYS A 203 -2.72 7.91 -2.45
CA LYS A 203 -2.86 8.31 -1.04
C LYS A 203 -1.79 7.68 -0.15
N ILE A 204 -1.41 6.43 -0.41
CA ILE A 204 -0.29 5.78 0.30
C ILE A 204 1.04 6.43 -0.07
N GLU A 205 1.23 6.81 -1.34
CA GLU A 205 2.39 7.59 -1.78
C GLU A 205 2.46 8.94 -1.06
N LEU A 206 1.33 9.62 -0.91
CA LEU A 206 1.24 10.88 -0.17
C LEU A 206 1.55 10.67 1.32
N PHE A 207 1.00 9.63 1.94
CA PHE A 207 1.32 9.27 3.32
C PHE A 207 2.82 9.05 3.53
N ALA A 208 3.49 8.34 2.62
CA ALA A 208 4.94 8.16 2.68
C ALA A 208 5.69 9.50 2.66
N LYS A 209 5.26 10.45 1.82
CA LYS A 209 5.84 11.80 1.72
C LYS A 209 5.64 12.60 3.02
N GLU A 210 4.41 12.62 3.53
CA GLU A 210 4.06 13.28 4.79
C GLU A 210 4.86 12.71 5.97
N LEU A 211 5.00 11.38 6.03
CA LEU A 211 5.78 10.72 7.07
C LEU A 211 7.27 11.11 7.02
N LYS A 212 7.85 11.16 5.82
CA LYS A 212 9.24 11.62 5.63
C LYS A 212 9.42 13.05 6.12
N GLU A 213 8.50 13.96 5.78
CA GLU A 213 8.56 15.35 6.25
C GLU A 213 8.37 15.46 7.77
N ALA A 214 7.45 14.69 8.35
CA ALA A 214 7.27 14.63 9.80
C ALA A 214 8.55 14.15 10.52
N ILE A 215 9.24 13.15 9.98
CA ILE A 215 10.53 12.67 10.50
C ILE A 215 11.62 13.74 10.36
N LYS A 216 11.69 14.44 9.21
CA LYS A 216 12.64 15.54 9.03
C LYS A 216 12.41 16.66 10.03
N ASN A 217 11.14 17.01 10.29
CA ASN A 217 10.77 18.02 11.27
C ASN A 217 11.15 17.58 12.69
N ASP A 218 10.92 16.31 13.06
CA ASP A 218 11.37 15.79 14.34
C ASP A 218 12.90 15.87 14.49
N LEU A 219 13.67 15.52 13.46
CA LEU A 219 15.13 15.51 13.52
C LEU A 219 15.77 16.89 13.46
N TYR A 220 15.18 17.84 12.74
CA TYR A 220 15.88 19.05 12.31
C TYR A 220 15.14 20.36 12.60
N SER A 221 13.87 20.33 13.00
CA SER A 221 13.12 21.54 13.34
C SER A 221 13.07 21.74 14.86
N PHE A 222 13.71 22.80 15.34
CA PHE A 222 13.76 23.18 16.75
C PHE A 222 13.18 24.58 16.92
N SER A 223 11.90 24.67 17.24
CA SER A 223 11.29 25.95 17.61
C SER A 223 11.81 26.42 18.97
N ASP A 224 11.71 27.72 19.25
CA ASP A 224 12.10 28.27 20.53
C ASP A 224 11.38 27.60 21.70
N GLU A 225 10.10 27.23 21.53
CA GLU A 225 9.34 26.49 22.54
C GLU A 225 9.91 25.08 22.75
N ARG A 226 10.31 24.38 21.66
CA ARG A 226 10.92 23.05 21.76
C ARG A 226 12.29 23.13 22.45
N VAL A 227 13.11 24.12 22.09
CA VAL A 227 14.40 24.38 22.73
C VAL A 227 14.22 24.71 24.21
N ALA A 228 13.26 25.57 24.55
CA ALA A 228 12.95 25.94 25.93
C ALA A 228 12.49 24.72 26.74
N LYS A 229 11.64 23.85 26.16
CA LYS A 229 11.21 22.61 26.80
C LYS A 229 12.38 21.68 27.09
N ILE A 230 13.26 21.46 26.12
CA ILE A 230 14.48 20.64 26.29
C ILE A 230 15.37 21.23 27.38
N ALA A 231 15.60 22.55 27.35
CA ALA A 231 16.42 23.24 28.34
C ALA A 231 15.83 23.10 29.76
N GLN A 232 14.52 23.25 29.90
CA GLN A 232 13.82 23.08 31.18
C GLN A 232 13.94 21.65 31.69
N GLU A 233 13.72 20.66 30.82
CA GLU A 233 13.86 19.24 31.16
C GLU A 233 15.27 18.87 31.65
N PHE A 234 16.33 19.51 31.13
CA PHE A 234 17.69 19.33 31.64
C PHE A 234 17.93 20.08 32.95
N LYS A 235 17.44 21.33 33.05
CA LYS A 235 17.54 22.15 34.26
C LYS A 235 16.92 21.48 35.49
N ASP A 236 15.82 20.74 35.31
CA ASP A 236 15.14 20.03 36.39
C ASP A 236 15.92 18.80 36.91
N ARG A 237 16.85 18.27 36.10
CA ARG A 237 17.58 17.02 36.39
C ARG A 237 19.07 17.21 36.64
N MET A 238 19.64 18.34 36.22
CA MET A 238 21.07 18.61 36.28
C MET A 238 21.40 19.77 37.22
N ASP A 239 22.48 19.62 37.99
CA ASP A 239 23.06 20.76 38.70
C ASP A 239 23.75 21.75 37.75
N SER A 240 24.05 22.95 38.25
CA SER A 240 24.68 24.01 37.45
C SER A 240 26.05 23.64 36.88
N SER A 241 26.82 22.76 37.55
CA SER A 241 28.14 22.35 37.08
C SER A 241 28.04 21.39 35.90
N THR A 242 27.07 20.47 35.94
CA THR A 242 26.76 19.51 34.89
C THR A 242 26.17 20.22 33.67
N LEU A 243 25.28 21.19 33.89
CA LEU A 243 24.71 21.99 32.80
C LEU A 243 25.78 22.78 32.03
N LYS A 244 26.75 23.38 32.73
CA LYS A 244 27.89 24.07 32.07
C LYS A 244 28.74 23.13 31.22
N LYS A 245 28.97 21.89 31.68
CA LYS A 245 29.67 20.88 30.89
C LYS A 245 28.90 20.52 29.63
N LEU A 246 27.56 20.43 29.70
CA LEU A 246 26.72 20.17 28.54
C LEU A 246 26.79 21.32 27.53
N ILE A 247 26.64 22.57 27.98
CA ILE A 247 26.75 23.76 27.11
C ILE A 247 28.08 23.76 26.36
N HIS A 248 29.19 23.56 27.07
CA HIS A 248 30.52 23.51 26.47
C HIS A 248 30.73 22.32 25.50
N LYS A 249 29.91 21.27 25.59
CA LYS A 249 29.94 20.14 24.64
C LYS A 249 29.04 20.35 23.42
N LEU A 250 28.14 21.33 23.47
CA LEU A 250 27.24 21.69 22.37
C LEU A 250 27.80 22.84 21.51
N GLU A 251 28.61 23.72 22.11
CA GLU A 251 29.43 24.75 21.45
C GLU A 251 30.61 24.15 20.69
#